data_AF-A0A7U4M2X7-F1
#
_entry.id   AF-A0A7U4M2X7-F1
#
_cell.length_a   1.000
_cell.length_b   1.000
_cell.length_c   1.000
_cell.angle_alpha   90.00
_cell.angle_beta   90.00
_cell.angle_gamma   90.00
#
_symmetry.space_group_name_H-M   'P 1'
#
loop_
_entity.id
_entity.type
_entity.pdbx_description
1 polymer ?
#
loop_
_entity_poly.entity_id
_entity_poly.type
_entity_poly.pdbx_seq_one_letter_code
_entity_poly.pdbx_strand_id
1 'polypeptide(L)' 'MSLHQLNTASKSELMEINGIGEKKADAIIKERKKGKFKSFEDFQRVEGIGEQTAKNVKNDVKVKKDTKKK' A
#
# COMPACT_ATOMS: atom_id res chain seq x y z
N MET A 1 1.49 8.04 -4.19
CA MET A 1 0.06 7.74 -4.41
C MET A 1 -0.84 8.22 -3.26
N SER A 2 -2.17 8.32 -3.40
CA SER A 2 -3.09 8.58 -2.28
C SER A 2 -3.61 7.26 -1.67
N LEU A 3 -4.01 7.23 -0.39
CA LEU A 3 -4.67 6.06 0.24
C LEU A 3 -5.88 5.53 -0.56
N HIS A 4 -6.50 6.40 -1.35
CA HIS A 4 -7.55 6.02 -2.29
C HIS A 4 -7.06 5.03 -3.35
N GLN A 5 -5.88 5.29 -3.95
CA GLN A 5 -5.25 4.36 -4.89
C GLN A 5 -4.94 3.02 -4.21
N LEU A 6 -4.60 3.00 -2.93
CA LEU A 6 -4.32 1.75 -2.24
C LEU A 6 -5.59 0.88 -2.11
N ASN A 7 -6.74 1.52 -1.88
CA ASN A 7 -8.03 0.83 -1.85
C ASN A 7 -8.54 0.44 -3.25
N THR A 8 -8.25 1.24 -4.28
CA THR A 8 -8.71 1.01 -5.66
C THR A 8 -7.70 0.27 -6.54
N ALA A 9 -6.45 0.09 -6.09
CA ALA A 9 -5.37 -0.49 -6.87
C ALA A 9 -5.70 -1.94 -7.23
N SER A 10 -5.33 -2.31 -8.46
CA SER A 10 -5.45 -3.70 -8.89
C SER A 10 -4.31 -4.55 -8.34
N LYS A 11 -4.48 -5.88 -8.34
CA LYS A 11 -3.42 -6.82 -7.94
C LYS A 11 -2.11 -6.51 -8.66
N SER A 12 -2.18 -6.19 -9.96
CA SER A 12 -1.02 -5.84 -10.78
C SER A 12 -0.30 -4.58 -10.30
N GLU A 13 -1.03 -3.49 -10.06
CA GLU A 13 -0.43 -2.24 -9.55
C GLU A 13 0.22 -2.42 -8.18
N LEU A 14 -0.38 -3.27 -7.33
CA LEU A 14 0.23 -3.64 -6.06
C LEU A 14 1.53 -4.42 -6.32
N MET A 15 1.53 -5.40 -7.23
CA MET A 15 2.72 -6.19 -7.57
C MET A 15 3.83 -5.39 -8.27
N GLU A 16 3.51 -4.26 -8.91
CA GLU A 16 4.52 -3.33 -9.46
C GLU A 16 5.36 -2.67 -8.35
N ILE A 17 4.84 -2.62 -7.13
CA ILE A 17 5.58 -2.07 -6.00
C ILE A 17 6.67 -3.06 -5.62
N ASN A 18 7.91 -2.60 -5.69
CA ASN A 18 9.06 -3.43 -5.39
C ASN A 18 8.95 -4.00 -3.97
N GLY A 19 8.92 -5.32 -3.85
CA GLY A 19 8.69 -6.04 -2.60
C GLY A 19 7.24 -6.42 -2.31
N ILE A 20 6.24 -6.08 -3.13
CA ILE A 20 4.91 -6.70 -3.13
C ILE A 20 4.91 -7.86 -4.14
N GLY A 21 4.77 -9.09 -3.64
CA GLY A 21 4.55 -10.27 -4.48
C GLY A 21 3.07 -10.66 -4.54
N GLU A 22 2.75 -11.69 -5.32
CA GLU A 22 1.37 -12.20 -5.49
C GLU A 22 0.67 -12.45 -4.15
N LYS A 23 1.33 -13.11 -3.20
CA LYS A 23 0.78 -13.40 -1.86
C LYS A 23 0.41 -12.13 -1.10
N LYS A 24 1.24 -11.10 -1.21
CA LYS A 24 1.03 -9.80 -0.53
C LYS A 24 -0.09 -9.03 -1.20
N ALA A 25 -0.10 -9.00 -2.53
CA ALA A 25 -1.17 -8.38 -3.31
C ALA A 25 -2.53 -9.02 -3.00
N ASP A 26 -2.59 -10.36 -2.88
CA ASP A 26 -3.81 -11.07 -2.49
C ASP A 26 -4.26 -10.70 -1.08
N ALA A 27 -3.32 -10.65 -0.12
CA ALA A 27 -3.61 -10.27 1.26
C ALA A 27 -4.16 -8.84 1.37
N ILE A 28 -3.63 -7.89 0.59
CA ILE A 28 -4.13 -6.50 0.52
C ILE A 28 -5.57 -6.49 0.00
N ILE A 29 -5.85 -7.24 -1.07
CA ILE A 29 -7.19 -7.35 -1.65
C ILE A 29 -8.17 -7.98 -0.64
N LYS A 30 -7.69 -8.93 0.15
CA LYS A 30 -8.48 -9.61 1.18
C LYS A 30 -8.76 -8.67 2.37
N GLU A 31 -7.80 -7.88 2.79
CA GLU A 31 -7.98 -6.89 3.86
C GLU A 31 -8.93 -5.77 3.44
N ARG A 32 -8.77 -5.17 2.25
CA ARG A 32 -9.73 -4.14 1.78
C ARG A 32 -11.17 -4.66 1.64
N LYS A 33 -11.35 -5.96 1.40
CA LYS A 33 -12.67 -6.62 1.38
C LYS A 33 -13.30 -6.68 2.77
N LYS A 34 -12.50 -6.77 3.83
CA LYS A 34 -12.97 -6.73 5.23
C LYS A 34 -13.11 -5.31 5.75
N GLY A 35 -12.21 -4.40 5.36
CA GLY A 35 -12.23 -2.99 5.76
C GLY A 35 -11.27 -2.16 4.92
N LYS A 36 -11.69 -0.97 4.48
CA LYS A 36 -10.84 -0.09 3.67
C LYS A 36 -9.63 0.38 4.48
N PHE A 37 -8.46 0.43 3.84
CA PHE A 37 -7.25 1.00 4.42
C PHE A 37 -7.45 2.49 4.65
N LYS A 38 -7.51 2.89 5.92
CA LYS A 38 -7.60 4.29 6.34
C LYS A 38 -6.22 4.91 6.60
N SER A 39 -5.22 4.07 6.87
CA SER A 39 -3.86 4.48 7.24
C SER A 39 -2.82 3.48 6.75
N PHE A 40 -1.55 3.92 6.70
CA PHE A 40 -0.41 3.05 6.35
C PHE A 40 -0.16 1.94 7.36
N GLU A 41 -0.47 2.16 8.63
CA GLU A 41 -0.39 1.12 9.65
C GLU A 41 -1.33 -0.05 9.35
N ASP A 42 -2.50 0.24 8.78
CA ASP A 42 -3.49 -0.76 8.41
C ASP A 42 -2.97 -1.64 7.26
N PHE A 43 -2.26 -1.02 6.32
CA PHE A 43 -1.54 -1.74 5.27
C PHE A 43 -0.39 -2.60 5.81
N GLN A 44 0.32 -2.13 6.85
CA GLN A 44 1.39 -2.90 7.49
C GLN A 44 0.87 -4.06 8.33
N ARG A 45 -0.41 -4.04 8.75
CA ARG A 45 -1.08 -5.14 9.45
C ARG A 45 -1.51 -6.28 8.53
N VAL A 46 -1.49 -6.07 7.22
CA VAL A 46 -1.83 -7.10 6.24
C VAL A 46 -0.85 -8.28 6.37
N GLU A 47 -1.39 -9.47 6.57
CA GLU A 47 -0.60 -10.69 6.69
C GLU A 47 0.27 -10.91 5.44
N GLY A 48 1.57 -11.07 5.64
CA GLY A 48 2.56 -11.20 4.56
C GLY A 48 3.16 -9.88 4.10
N ILE A 49 2.72 -8.72 4.56
CA ILE A 49 3.41 -7.45 4.32
C ILE A 49 4.54 -7.26 5.31
N GLY A 50 5.77 -7.37 4.80
CA GLY A 50 6.96 -7.05 5.56
C GLY A 50 7.19 -5.55 5.68
N GLU A 51 7.96 -5.12 6.68
CA GLU A 51 8.33 -3.73 6.91
C GLU A 51 8.89 -3.03 5.67
N GLN A 52 9.66 -3.74 4.85
CA GLN A 52 10.28 -3.18 3.64
C GLN A 52 9.23 -2.84 2.58
N THR A 53 8.23 -3.71 2.41
CA THR A 53 7.09 -3.50 1.53
C THR A 53 6.21 -2.35 2.01
N ALA A 54 5.87 -2.34 3.31
CA ALA A 54 5.10 -1.26 3.92
C ALA A 54 5.84 0.08 3.83
N LYS A 55 7.17 0.08 3.98
CA LYS A 55 8.02 1.26 3.78
C LYS A 55 7.98 1.76 2.33
N ASN A 56 8.08 0.89 1.33
CA ASN A 56 8.02 1.32 -0.08
C ASN A 56 6.68 1.98 -0.42
N VAL A 57 5.57 1.37 0.03
CA VAL A 57 4.22 1.92 -0.16
C VAL A 57 4.04 3.23 0.62
N LYS A 58 4.56 3.30 1.85
CA LYS A 58 4.57 4.51 2.67
C LYS A 58 5.43 5.60 2.04
N ASN A 59 6.55 5.27 1.41
CA ASN A 59 7.43 6.21 0.73
C ASN A 59 6.74 6.76 -0.52
N ASP A 60 6.20 5.91 -1.38
CA ASP A 60 5.47 6.35 -2.58
C ASP A 60 4.28 7.27 -2.25
N VAL A 61 3.60 7.03 -1.13
CA VAL A 61 2.52 7.91 -0.66
C VAL A 61 3.03 9.16 0.06
N LYS A 62 4.09 9.06 0.87
CA LYS A 62 4.71 10.24 1.51
C LYS A 62 5.35 11.19 0.51
N VAL A 63 5.79 10.70 -0.66
CA VAL A 63 6.36 11.53 -1.71
C VAL A 63 5.36 12.56 -2.26
N LYS A 64 4.06 12.45 -1.97
CA LYS A 64 3.06 13.50 -2.27
C LYS A 64 2.66 14.40 -1.09
N LYS A 65 3.34 14.34 0.07
CA LYS A 65 3.12 15.31 1.16
C LYS A 65 4.27 16.30 1.41
N ASP A 66 5.38 16.23 0.69
CA ASP A 66 6.45 17.23 0.80
C ASP A 66 7.14 17.46 -0.55
N THR A 67 6.62 18.42 -1.32
CA THR A 67 7.37 19.35 -2.20
C THR A 67 6.37 20.26 -2.95
N LYS A 68 5.66 21.08 -2.18
CA LYS A 68 5.26 22.40 -2.66
C LYS A 68 5.32 23.38 -1.50
N LYS A 69 6.51 23.90 -1.24
CA LYS A 69 6.64 25.25 -0.72
C LYS A 69 7.85 25.92 -1.38
N LYS A 70 7.49 26.80 -2.32
CA LYS A 70 8.32 27.91 -2.81
C LYS A 70 8.72 28.81 -1.64
#